data_AF-A0A7Y7H0K0-F1
#
_entry.id   AF-A0A7Y7H0K0-F1
#
_cell.length_a   1.000
_cell.length_b   1.000
_cell.length_c   1.000
_cell.angle_alpha   90.00
_cell.angle_beta   90.00
_cell.angle_gamma   90.00
#
_symmetry.space_group_name_H-M   'P 1'
#
loop_
_entity.id
_entity.type
_entity.pdbx_description
1 polymer ?
#
loop_
_entity_poly.entity_id
_entity_poly.type
_entity_poly.pdbx_seq_one_letter_code
_entity_poly.pdbx_strand_id
1 'polypeptide(L)' 'MPKRFVSIWFRHLLTDWKVIRQPSLKGHPFVFSEPDHGRMVVTAASSAAENLGVSEGMVVADLKVLTPYLQVFAG' A
#
# COMPACT_ATOMS: atom_id res chain seq x y z
N MET A 1 4.87 39.28 13.32
CA MET A 1 5.02 38.01 14.07
C MET A 1 5.43 36.91 13.08
N PRO A 2 6.62 36.29 13.21
CA PRO A 2 7.00 35.20 12.32
C PRO A 2 6.20 33.93 12.68
N LYS A 3 5.53 33.32 11.71
CA LYS A 3 4.88 32.01 11.85
C LYS A 3 5.78 30.95 11.24
N ARG A 4 6.01 29.84 11.96
CA ARG A 4 6.76 28.67 11.47
C ARG A 4 5.78 27.54 11.20
N PHE A 5 5.88 26.95 10.02
CA PHE A 5 5.06 25.82 9.61
C PHE A 5 5.96 24.64 9.26
N VAL A 6 5.49 23.42 9.53
CA VAL A 6 6.13 22.17 9.13
C VAL A 6 5.06 21.24 8.54
N SER A 7 5.42 20.51 7.50
CA SER A 7 4.60 19.44 6.93
C SER A 7 5.33 18.12 7.12
N ILE A 8 4.64 17.14 7.68
CA ILE A 8 5.15 15.77 7.87
C ILE A 8 4.23 14.86 7.08
N TRP A 9 4.80 14.13 6.12
CA TRP A 9 4.04 13.22 5.28
C TRP A 9 4.59 11.81 5.42
N PHE A 10 3.71 10.88 5.81
CA PHE A 10 4.02 9.47 5.94
C PHE A 10 3.55 8.73 4.69
N ARG A 11 4.43 8.64 3.68
CA ARG A 11 4.12 8.02 2.38
C ARG A 11 3.57 6.59 2.49
N HIS A 12 4.06 5.79 3.44
CA HIS A 12 3.69 4.38 3.61
C HIS A 12 2.97 4.10 4.94
N LEU A 13 2.23 5.09 5.48
CA LEU A 13 1.68 5.05 6.83
C LEU A 13 0.96 3.73 7.18
N LEU A 14 0.04 3.30 6.32
CA LEU A 14 -0.76 2.10 6.57
C LEU A 14 0.08 0.81 6.52
N THR A 15 0.96 0.70 5.53
CA THR A 15 1.81 -0.49 5.37
C THR A 15 2.89 -0.58 6.43
N ASP A 16 3.48 0.54 6.83
CA ASP A 16 4.47 0.58 7.91
C ASP A 16 3.82 0.21 9.25
N TRP A 17 2.61 0.71 9.50
CA TRP A 17 1.84 0.34 10.68
C TRP A 17 1.50 -1.16 10.72
N LYS A 18 1.18 -1.75 9.56
CA LYS A 18 0.96 -3.20 9.44
C LYS A 18 2.24 -3.98 9.72
N VAL A 19 3.39 -3.54 9.22
CA VAL A 19 4.70 -4.17 9.47
C VAL A 19 5.06 -4.13 10.96
N ILE A 20 4.77 -3.03 11.67
CA ILE A 20 4.97 -2.95 13.12
C ILE A 20 4.20 -4.06 13.85
N ARG A 21 2.96 -4.33 13.44
CA ARG A 21 2.09 -5.35 14.05
C ARG A 21 2.38 -6.77 13.56
N GLN A 22 2.93 -6.90 12.35
CA GLN A 22 3.26 -8.18 11.73
C GLN A 22 4.65 -8.08 11.08
N PRO A 23 5.73 -8.24 11.87
CA PRO A 23 7.10 -8.01 11.41
C PRO A 23 7.54 -8.90 10.24
N SER A 24 6.90 -10.06 10.07
CA SER A 24 7.16 -10.96 8.94
C SER A 24 6.84 -10.36 7.57
N LEU A 25 6.06 -9.26 7.50
CA LEU A 25 5.79 -8.56 6.25
C LEU A 25 6.91 -7.61 5.83
N LYS A 26 7.91 -7.37 6.69
CA LYS A 26 9.00 -6.45 6.37
C LYS A 26 9.78 -6.92 5.15
N GLY A 27 9.84 -6.07 4.13
CA GLY A 27 10.52 -6.38 2.87
C GLY A 27 9.74 -7.29 1.92
N HIS A 28 8.49 -7.65 2.26
CA HIS A 28 7.60 -8.39 1.38
C HIS A 28 6.60 -7.47 0.68
N PRO A 29 6.25 -7.76 -0.59
CA PRO A 29 5.29 -6.96 -1.33
C PRO A 29 3.87 -7.26 -0.83
N PHE A 30 3.16 -6.21 -0.42
CA PHE A 30 1.75 -6.30 -0.07
C PHE A 30 1.05 -4.95 -0.26
N VAL A 31 -0.28 -5.01 -0.37
CA VAL A 31 -1.16 -3.84 -0.55
C VAL A 31 -2.36 -3.91 0.37
N PHE A 32 -2.93 -2.74 0.66
CA PHE A 32 -4.30 -2.60 1.12
C PHE A 32 -5.22 -2.33 -0.07
N SER A 33 -6.44 -2.82 0.01
CA SER A 33 -7.45 -2.64 -1.03
C SER A 33 -8.85 -2.49 -0.47
N GLU A 34 -9.66 -1.73 -1.19
CA GLU A 34 -11.06 -1.48 -0.86
C GLU A 34 -11.95 -1.68 -2.11
N PRO A 35 -13.25 -2.01 -1.92
CA PRO A 35 -14.20 -2.00 -3.02
C PRO A 35 -14.45 -0.58 -3.53
N ASP A 36 -14.28 -0.39 -4.83
CA ASP A 36 -14.57 0.86 -5.53
C ASP A 36 -15.28 0.56 -6.87
N HIS A 37 -16.48 1.10 -7.04
CA HIS A 37 -17.34 0.92 -8.23
C HIS A 37 -17.38 -0.52 -8.81
N GLY A 38 -17.48 -1.52 -7.92
CA GLY A 38 -17.57 -2.94 -8.30
C GLY A 38 -16.24 -3.63 -8.57
N ARG A 39 -15.11 -2.98 -8.26
CA ARG A 39 -13.75 -3.52 -8.38
C ARG A 39 -13.05 -3.45 -7.04
N MET A 40 -12.04 -4.28 -6.83
CA MET A 40 -11.11 -4.13 -5.70
C MET A 40 -9.94 -3.27 -6.16
N VAL A 41 -9.73 -2.13 -5.52
CA VAL A 41 -8.71 -1.14 -5.91
C VAL A 41 -7.69 -0.99 -4.79
N VAL A 42 -6.42 -0.86 -5.15
CA VAL A 42 -5.34 -0.62 -4.20
C VAL A 42 -5.44 0.79 -3.61
N THR A 43 -5.48 0.88 -2.28
CA THR A 43 -5.56 2.15 -1.55
C THR A 43 -4.27 2.51 -0.84
N ALA A 44 -3.38 1.54 -0.59
CA ALA A 44 -2.01 1.78 -0.14
C ALA A 44 -1.10 0.62 -0.55
N ALA A 45 0.15 0.93 -0.89
CA ALA A 45 1.15 -0.06 -1.32
C ALA A 45 2.40 -0.02 -0.43
N SER A 46 2.95 -1.21 -0.13
CA SER A 46 4.24 -1.28 0.56
C SER A 46 5.35 -0.87 -0.39
N SER A 47 6.47 -0.37 0.13
CA SER A 47 7.62 0.00 -0.70
C SER A 47 8.11 -1.16 -1.58
N ALA A 48 8.04 -2.40 -1.08
CA ALA A 48 8.37 -3.59 -1.86
C ALA A 48 7.37 -3.85 -3.01
N ALA A 49 6.09 -3.54 -2.82
CA ALA A 49 5.09 -3.63 -3.89
C ALA A 49 5.30 -2.52 -4.93
N GLU A 50 5.60 -1.29 -4.52
CA GLU A 50 5.92 -0.19 -5.46
C GLU A 50 7.13 -0.51 -6.35
N ASN A 51 8.15 -1.18 -5.79
CA ASN A 51 9.31 -1.63 -6.58
C ASN A 51 8.96 -2.67 -7.66
N LEU A 52 7.80 -3.33 -7.56
CA LEU A 52 7.26 -4.24 -8.59
C LEU A 52 6.35 -3.51 -9.59
N GLY A 53 6.25 -2.18 -9.50
CA GLY A 53 5.38 -1.36 -10.34
C GLY A 53 3.93 -1.29 -9.86
N VAL A 54 3.63 -1.78 -8.64
CA VAL A 54 2.28 -1.66 -8.06
C VAL A 54 2.07 -0.24 -7.56
N SER A 55 0.89 0.34 -7.78
CA SER A 55 0.57 1.69 -7.30
C SER A 55 -0.88 1.78 -6.83
N GLU A 56 -1.15 2.80 -6.02
CA GLU A 56 -2.52 3.17 -5.63
C GLU A 56 -3.39 3.42 -6.87
N GLY A 57 -4.67 3.06 -6.79
CA GLY A 57 -5.61 3.15 -7.90
C GLY A 57 -5.58 1.96 -8.88
N MET A 58 -4.59 1.06 -8.78
CA MET A 58 -4.57 -0.15 -9.60
C MET A 58 -5.63 -1.16 -9.15
N VAL A 59 -6.19 -1.90 -10.12
CA VAL A 59 -7.18 -2.95 -9.86
C VAL A 59 -6.46 -4.23 -9.39
N VAL A 60 -6.89 -4.78 -8.27
CA VAL A 60 -6.29 -5.97 -7.65
C VAL A 60 -6.32 -7.19 -8.57
N ALA A 61 -7.35 -7.32 -9.41
CA ALA A 61 -7.49 -8.43 -10.35
C ALA A 61 -6.30 -8.52 -11.31
N ASP A 62 -5.86 -7.40 -11.88
CA ASP A 62 -4.73 -7.34 -12.81
C ASP A 62 -3.41 -7.63 -12.09
N LEU A 63 -3.26 -7.10 -10.87
CA LEU A 63 -2.08 -7.34 -10.03
C LEU A 63 -1.90 -8.79 -9.64
N LYS A 64 -2.98 -9.54 -9.41
CA LYS A 64 -2.91 -10.98 -9.13
C LYS A 64 -2.35 -11.78 -10.31
N VAL A 65 -2.51 -11.29 -11.54
CA VAL A 65 -1.95 -11.92 -12.74
C VAL A 65 -0.46 -11.60 -12.88
N LEU A 66 -0.09 -10.32 -12.71
CA LEU A 66 1.29 -9.84 -12.92
C LEU A 66 2.23 -10.18 -11.75
N THR A 67 1.70 -10.19 -10.53
CA THR A 67 2.43 -10.42 -9.29
C THR A 67 1.68 -11.42 -8.41
N PRO A 68 1.68 -12.73 -8.74
CA PRO A 68 0.84 -13.71 -8.04
C PRO A 68 1.16 -13.89 -6.55
N TYR A 69 2.37 -13.53 -6.13
CA TYR A 69 2.83 -13.58 -4.74
C TYR A 69 2.53 -12.29 -3.95
N LEU A 70 1.87 -11.30 -4.57
CA LEU A 70 1.45 -10.08 -3.90
C LEU A 70 0.37 -10.39 -2.86
N GLN A 71 0.64 -10.07 -1.61
CA GLN A 71 -0.36 -10.22 -0.54
C GLN A 71 -1.32 -9.02 -0.56
N VAL A 72 -2.62 -9.31 -0.46
CA VAL A 72 -3.67 -8.29 -0.49
C VAL A 72 -4.44 -8.33 0.81
N PHE A 73 -4.52 -7.20 1.50
CA PHE A 73 -5.30 -7.01 2.70
C PHE A 73 -6.50 -6.09 2.45
N ALA A 74 -7.57 -6.27 3.20
CA ALA A 74 -8.65 -5.29 3.24
C ALA A 74 -8.18 -4.03 3.99
N GLY A 75 -8.44 -2.86 3.40
CA GLY A 75 -8.27 -1.54 4.01
C GLY A 75 -9.16 -1.33 5.22
#